data_AF-A0A849SG37-F1
#
_entry.id   AF-A0A849SG37-F1
#
_cell.length_a   1.000
_cell.length_b   1.000
_cell.length_c   1.000
_cell.angle_alpha   90.00
_cell.angle_beta   90.00
_cell.angle_gamma   90.00
#
_symmetry.space_group_name_H-M   'P 1'
#
loop_
_entity.id
_entity.type
_entity.pdbx_description
1 polymer ?
#
loop_
_entity_poly.entity_id
_entity_poly.type
_entity_poly.pdbx_seq_one_letter_code
_entity_poly.pdbx_strand_id
1 'polypeptide(L)'
;MKVENITLEKKYHHAVEHWRRHNFKDYDTLLENWQKYFPTDEEFCLCAKLELDTPDVVEVGDFRGEKKRVKPDELTEEQARHLLAIIKAQASTEFGSIQQHAGTLERAMDDQDRYWVLRVMAEELRHGYQMLHLLLSEDWTHVSGGVTGEQMVEEILSMQTGNHVLDAFNLDYDSFIDNITFAALIDRVGKYQLTMQKVCAYKPMADSMPPMLREEAFHLAAGVVPLRRWAQRAAQGDPLISMRSIQHSINKWFPRGLEMFGDERGGDTNVKFGFKDLKNREAQDRYIEEVRRMVHDINTRFVRARFPDDTPDRVEGAISELLRDRGTHRGIAYDELLRIPDRRFYRRKGESAFEMVGVDGEIFTDAEDYLRYLAKQLNEGYLASRDLQNYANALRRVVSGELTPMDAIKAMPKLKRVGGSCPCSKGVRWVMDDSAPDRAVSSTGA
;
A
#
# COMPACT_ATOMS: atom_id res chain seq x y z
N MET A 1 7.06 -22.51 16.06
CA MET A 1 5.87 -22.63 15.19
C MET A 1 6.23 -23.53 14.04
N LYS A 2 5.34 -24.43 13.64
CA LYS A 2 5.56 -25.27 12.47
C LYS A 2 5.04 -24.53 11.24
N VAL A 3 5.90 -24.33 10.25
CA VAL A 3 5.58 -23.70 8.97
C VAL A 3 5.74 -24.75 7.88
N GLU A 4 4.73 -24.90 7.06
CA GLU A 4 4.77 -25.71 5.84
C GLU A 4 5.19 -24.82 4.66
N ASN A 5 6.17 -25.32 3.89
CA ASN A 5 6.64 -24.66 2.67
C ASN A 5 6.09 -25.43 1.47
N ILE A 6 5.27 -24.77 0.66
CA ILE A 6 4.58 -25.37 -0.48
C ILE A 6 5.06 -24.71 -1.77
N THR A 7 5.44 -25.53 -2.75
CA THR A 7 5.71 -25.08 -4.12
C THR A 7 4.45 -25.31 -4.96
N LEU A 8 4.00 -24.28 -5.68
CA LEU A 8 2.96 -24.39 -6.70
C LEU A 8 3.32 -25.46 -7.73
N GLU A 9 2.30 -26.00 -8.40
CA GLU A 9 2.53 -26.88 -9.54
C GLU A 9 3.49 -26.23 -10.55
N LYS A 10 4.30 -27.08 -11.20
CA LYS A 10 5.41 -26.66 -12.07
C LYS A 10 5.02 -25.57 -13.08
N LYS A 11 3.85 -25.67 -13.70
CA LYS A 11 3.37 -24.68 -14.69
C LYS A 11 3.18 -23.28 -14.08
N TYR A 12 2.61 -23.19 -12.87
CA TYR A 12 2.38 -21.92 -12.19
C TYR A 12 3.66 -21.36 -11.57
N HIS A 13 4.50 -22.23 -10.98
CA HIS A 13 5.82 -21.81 -10.51
C HIS A 13 6.66 -21.24 -11.67
N HIS A 14 6.67 -21.90 -12.84
CA HIS A 14 7.33 -21.37 -14.03
C HIS A 14 6.76 -20.05 -14.53
N ALA A 15 5.44 -19.83 -14.38
CA ALA A 15 4.81 -18.56 -14.74
C ALA A 15 5.27 -17.42 -13.82
N VAL A 16 5.36 -17.66 -12.50
CA VAL A 16 5.90 -16.66 -11.56
C VAL A 16 7.38 -16.42 -11.82
N GLU A 17 8.18 -17.45 -12.06
CA GLU A 17 9.59 -17.30 -12.45
C GLU A 17 9.75 -16.51 -13.76
N HIS A 18 8.87 -16.73 -14.75
CA HIS A 18 8.85 -15.95 -15.97
C HIS A 18 8.52 -14.49 -15.69
N TRP A 19 7.51 -14.22 -14.86
CA TRP A 19 7.15 -12.87 -14.45
C TRP A 19 8.31 -12.16 -13.73
N ARG A 20 8.95 -12.86 -12.77
CA ARG A 20 10.10 -12.38 -11.99
C ARG A 20 11.22 -11.93 -12.89
N ARG A 21 11.64 -12.73 -13.87
CA ARG A 21 12.74 -12.36 -14.79
C ARG A 21 12.52 -11.04 -15.54
N HIS A 22 11.27 -10.62 -15.73
CA HIS A 22 10.95 -9.36 -16.42
C HIS A 22 10.82 -8.17 -15.46
N ASN A 23 10.24 -8.38 -14.28
CA ASN A 23 9.88 -7.31 -13.34
C ASN A 23 10.87 -7.16 -12.17
N PHE A 24 11.62 -8.21 -11.87
CA PHE A 24 12.60 -8.25 -10.79
C PHE A 24 13.93 -8.87 -11.28
N LYS A 25 14.69 -8.05 -12.01
CA LYS A 25 15.93 -8.46 -12.70
C LYS A 25 17.08 -8.78 -11.74
N ASP A 26 17.16 -8.06 -10.62
CA ASP A 26 18.24 -8.17 -9.64
C ASP A 26 18.03 -9.27 -8.59
N TYR A 27 17.04 -10.13 -8.78
CA TYR A 27 16.75 -11.22 -7.85
C TYR A 27 17.94 -12.20 -7.72
N ASP A 28 18.60 -12.55 -8.81
CA ASP A 28 19.76 -13.46 -8.74
C ASP A 28 20.94 -12.77 -8.02
N THR A 29 21.16 -11.48 -8.27
CA THR A 29 22.13 -10.63 -7.54
C THR A 29 21.87 -10.60 -6.04
N LEU A 30 20.60 -10.49 -5.63
CA LEU A 30 20.19 -10.57 -4.22
C LEU A 30 20.61 -11.90 -3.60
N LEU A 31 20.29 -13.02 -4.26
CA LEU A 31 20.59 -14.35 -3.73
C LEU A 31 22.10 -14.60 -3.61
N GLU A 32 22.88 -14.21 -4.63
CA GLU A 32 24.35 -14.33 -4.62
C GLU A 32 25.02 -13.55 -3.48
N ASN A 33 24.37 -12.48 -3.01
CA ASN A 33 24.88 -11.62 -1.95
C ASN A 33 24.11 -11.77 -0.63
N TRP A 34 23.21 -12.75 -0.50
CA TRP A 34 22.34 -12.90 0.67
C TRP A 34 23.15 -12.98 1.97
N GLN A 35 24.16 -13.86 2.01
CA GLN A 35 25.03 -14.05 3.18
C GLN A 35 25.83 -12.79 3.57
N LYS A 36 26.08 -11.87 2.63
CA LYS A 36 26.79 -10.62 2.91
C LYS A 36 25.90 -9.61 3.63
N TYR A 37 24.64 -9.47 3.19
CA TYR A 37 23.74 -8.44 3.70
C TYR A 37 22.79 -8.95 4.78
N PHE A 38 22.56 -10.26 4.85
CA PHE A 38 21.63 -10.94 5.76
C PHE A 38 22.26 -12.19 6.41
N PRO A 39 23.45 -12.08 7.06
CA PRO A 39 24.22 -13.24 7.53
C PRO A 39 23.53 -14.05 8.65
N THR A 40 22.49 -13.49 9.27
CA THR A 40 21.73 -14.13 10.35
C THR A 40 20.39 -14.69 9.91
N ASP A 41 19.99 -14.45 8.65
CA ASP A 41 18.72 -14.90 8.10
C ASP A 41 18.90 -16.18 7.29
N GLU A 42 17.87 -17.04 7.28
CA GLU A 42 17.82 -18.19 6.38
C GLU A 42 17.83 -17.74 4.92
N GLU A 43 18.41 -18.55 4.03
CA GLU A 43 18.36 -18.26 2.59
C GLU A 43 16.92 -18.21 2.09
N PHE A 44 16.66 -17.25 1.21
CA PHE A 44 15.33 -17.04 0.66
C PHE A 44 14.85 -18.25 -0.17
N CYS A 45 13.61 -18.70 0.07
CA CYS A 45 12.89 -19.60 -0.84
C CYS A 45 11.67 -18.94 -1.45
N LEU A 46 11.47 -19.15 -2.75
CA LEU A 46 10.22 -18.85 -3.43
C LEU A 46 9.22 -20.00 -3.21
N CYS A 47 8.44 -19.87 -2.15
CA CYS A 47 7.59 -20.91 -1.57
C CYS A 47 6.39 -20.26 -0.86
N ALA A 48 5.20 -20.85 -0.95
CA ALA A 48 4.09 -20.46 -0.11
C ALA A 48 4.36 -20.97 1.31
N LYS A 49 4.25 -20.10 2.32
CA LYS A 49 4.49 -20.45 3.73
C LYS A 49 3.15 -20.44 4.47
N LEU A 50 2.74 -21.57 5.03
CA LEU A 50 1.51 -21.68 5.83
C LEU A 50 1.87 -22.10 7.26
N GLU A 51 1.31 -21.41 8.25
CA GLU A 51 1.44 -21.83 9.65
C GLU A 51 0.46 -22.95 9.99
N LEU A 52 0.98 -24.04 10.57
CA LEU A 52 0.19 -25.23 10.89
C LEU A 52 -0.57 -25.13 12.22
N ASP A 53 -0.12 -24.27 13.14
CA ASP A 53 -0.61 -24.22 14.54
C ASP A 53 -1.60 -23.07 14.81
N THR A 54 -2.21 -22.49 13.77
CA THR A 54 -3.25 -21.45 13.93
C THR A 54 -4.55 -22.03 14.48
N PRO A 55 -5.41 -21.22 15.13
CA PRO A 55 -6.69 -21.70 15.66
C PRO A 55 -7.62 -22.29 14.59
N ASP A 56 -8.24 -23.44 14.89
CA ASP A 56 -9.23 -24.13 14.05
C ASP A 56 -10.66 -23.57 14.18
N VAL A 57 -10.89 -22.65 15.11
CA VAL A 57 -12.20 -22.06 15.39
C VAL A 57 -12.27 -20.61 14.92
N VAL A 58 -13.44 -20.18 14.45
CA VAL A 58 -13.70 -18.79 14.07
C VAL A 58 -13.71 -17.93 15.33
N GLU A 59 -12.87 -16.90 15.36
CA GLU A 59 -12.59 -16.12 16.57
C GLU A 59 -13.53 -14.92 16.74
N VAL A 60 -14.04 -14.38 15.62
CA VAL A 60 -14.84 -13.14 15.54
C VAL A 60 -15.98 -13.27 14.51
N GLY A 61 -16.96 -12.37 14.59
CA GLY A 61 -18.09 -12.34 13.66
C GLY A 61 -19.26 -13.27 14.05
N ASP A 62 -20.21 -13.43 13.14
CA ASP A 62 -21.50 -14.09 13.39
C ASP A 62 -21.34 -15.62 13.60
N PHE A 63 -20.24 -16.18 13.08
CA PHE A 63 -19.93 -17.62 13.14
C PHE A 63 -18.93 -17.96 14.25
N ARG A 64 -18.73 -17.06 15.22
CA ARG A 64 -17.75 -17.25 16.30
C ARG A 64 -17.99 -18.56 17.06
N GLY A 65 -16.93 -19.33 17.25
CA GLY A 65 -16.96 -20.63 17.92
C GLY A 65 -17.22 -21.82 17.00
N GLU A 66 -17.61 -21.58 15.75
CA GLU A 66 -17.66 -22.64 14.73
C GLU A 66 -16.27 -23.03 14.24
N LYS A 67 -16.17 -24.18 13.56
CA LYS A 67 -14.95 -24.59 12.86
C LYS A 67 -14.68 -23.65 11.67
N LYS A 68 -13.43 -23.24 11.48
CA LYS A 68 -13.00 -22.52 10.28
C LYS A 68 -13.25 -23.37 9.03
N ARG A 69 -13.63 -22.70 7.95
CA ARG A 69 -13.85 -23.32 6.65
C ARG A 69 -12.51 -23.66 6.02
N VAL A 70 -12.42 -24.82 5.40
CA VAL A 70 -11.23 -25.30 4.70
C VAL A 70 -11.41 -25.28 3.18
N LYS A 71 -12.66 -25.26 2.70
CA LYS A 71 -12.98 -25.15 1.27
C LYS A 71 -13.87 -23.95 0.96
N PRO A 72 -13.74 -23.34 -0.23
CA PRO A 72 -14.61 -22.26 -0.68
C PRO A 72 -16.11 -22.60 -0.61
N ASP A 73 -16.50 -23.82 -1.00
CA ASP A 73 -17.90 -24.29 -0.99
C ASP A 73 -18.53 -24.41 0.41
N GLU A 74 -17.74 -24.32 1.48
CA GLU A 74 -18.23 -24.31 2.87
C GLU A 74 -18.59 -22.89 3.35
N LEU A 75 -18.28 -21.87 2.54
CA LEU A 75 -18.70 -20.49 2.72
C LEU A 75 -20.01 -20.27 1.94
N THR A 76 -20.81 -19.28 2.35
CA THR A 76 -21.92 -18.82 1.51
C THR A 76 -21.37 -18.18 0.22
N GLU A 77 -22.19 -18.11 -0.84
CA GLU A 77 -21.77 -17.50 -2.11
C GLU A 77 -21.27 -16.05 -1.93
N GLU A 78 -21.93 -15.28 -1.07
CA GLU A 78 -21.52 -13.91 -0.74
C GLU A 78 -20.16 -13.87 -0.03
N GLN A 79 -19.96 -14.75 0.97
CA GLN A 79 -18.70 -14.88 1.70
C GLN A 79 -17.54 -15.27 0.78
N ALA A 80 -17.73 -16.30 -0.04
CA ALA A 80 -16.73 -16.79 -0.98
C ALA A 80 -16.37 -15.72 -2.02
N ARG A 81 -17.35 -14.99 -2.57
CA ARG A 81 -17.09 -13.88 -3.50
C ARG A 81 -16.29 -12.74 -2.86
N HIS A 82 -16.64 -12.36 -1.62
CA HIS A 82 -15.90 -11.35 -0.87
C HIS A 82 -14.45 -11.79 -0.59
N LEU A 83 -14.27 -13.03 -0.12
CA LEU A 83 -12.95 -13.55 0.19
C LEU A 83 -12.07 -13.68 -1.06
N LEU A 84 -12.63 -14.16 -2.18
CA LEU A 84 -11.92 -14.22 -3.45
C LEU A 84 -11.43 -12.84 -3.90
N ALA A 85 -12.25 -11.80 -3.75
CA ALA A 85 -11.86 -10.44 -4.05
C ALA A 85 -10.71 -9.95 -3.16
N ILE A 86 -10.71 -10.32 -1.87
CA ILE A 86 -9.60 -10.01 -0.94
C ILE A 86 -8.32 -10.72 -1.35
N ILE A 87 -8.36 -12.02 -1.66
CA ILE A 87 -7.18 -12.80 -2.08
C ILE A 87 -6.61 -12.23 -3.39
N LYS A 88 -7.46 -11.92 -4.37
CA LYS A 88 -7.02 -11.27 -5.63
C LYS A 88 -6.42 -9.89 -5.39
N ALA A 89 -7.01 -9.09 -4.49
CA ALA A 89 -6.47 -7.78 -4.15
C ALA A 89 -5.10 -7.90 -3.50
N GLN A 90 -4.93 -8.78 -2.51
CA GLN A 90 -3.64 -9.04 -1.87
C GLN A 90 -2.61 -9.52 -2.89
N ALA A 91 -2.94 -10.51 -3.73
CA ALA A 91 -2.01 -10.98 -4.77
C ALA A 91 -1.58 -9.83 -5.70
N SER A 92 -2.51 -8.97 -6.10
CA SER A 92 -2.23 -7.83 -6.97
C SER A 92 -1.28 -6.82 -6.33
N THR A 93 -1.39 -6.56 -5.02
CA THR A 93 -0.52 -5.61 -4.32
C THR A 93 0.92 -6.08 -4.28
N GLU A 94 1.16 -7.37 -4.03
CA GLU A 94 2.55 -7.83 -3.86
C GLU A 94 3.31 -7.83 -5.19
N PHE A 95 2.63 -8.12 -6.30
CA PHE A 95 3.25 -7.97 -7.63
C PHE A 95 3.40 -6.49 -8.02
N GLY A 96 2.48 -5.63 -7.59
CA GLY A 96 2.51 -4.19 -7.86
C GLY A 96 3.65 -3.48 -7.13
N SER A 97 3.90 -3.82 -5.87
CA SER A 97 4.98 -3.24 -5.06
C SER A 97 6.34 -3.48 -5.72
N ILE A 98 6.61 -4.70 -6.18
CA ILE A 98 7.85 -5.05 -6.88
C ILE A 98 8.07 -4.17 -8.11
N GLN A 99 7.04 -3.94 -8.93
CA GLN A 99 7.15 -3.10 -10.12
C GLN A 99 7.48 -1.64 -9.76
N GLN A 100 6.89 -1.12 -8.68
CA GLN A 100 7.16 0.24 -8.20
C GLN A 100 8.57 0.37 -7.61
N HIS A 101 8.98 -0.56 -6.75
CA HIS A 101 10.32 -0.60 -6.15
C HIS A 101 11.41 -0.69 -7.23
N ALA A 102 11.26 -1.60 -8.19
CA ALA A 102 12.19 -1.80 -9.29
C ALA A 102 12.45 -0.51 -10.08
N GLY A 103 11.44 0.35 -10.26
CA GLY A 103 11.55 1.58 -11.06
C GLY A 103 12.55 2.61 -10.52
N THR A 104 12.92 2.53 -9.24
CA THR A 104 13.82 3.51 -8.60
C THR A 104 14.91 2.87 -7.72
N LEU A 105 15.05 1.55 -7.76
CA LEU A 105 16.02 0.78 -6.97
C LEU A 105 17.47 1.26 -7.18
N GLU A 106 17.87 1.49 -8.43
CA GLU A 106 19.24 1.95 -8.79
C GLU A 106 19.55 3.39 -8.33
N ARG A 107 18.58 4.09 -7.75
CA ARG A 107 18.77 5.43 -7.18
C ARG A 107 19.17 5.39 -5.70
N ALA A 108 19.32 4.20 -5.11
CA ALA A 108 19.80 4.04 -3.75
C ALA A 108 21.17 4.71 -3.56
N MET A 109 21.33 5.45 -2.45
CA MET A 109 22.62 6.07 -2.10
C MET A 109 23.57 5.12 -1.35
N ASP A 110 23.03 4.06 -0.77
CA ASP A 110 23.75 3.06 0.02
C ASP A 110 23.37 1.66 -0.50
N ASP A 111 24.38 0.83 -0.76
CA ASP A 111 24.16 -0.56 -1.17
C ASP A 111 23.36 -1.33 -0.11
N GLN A 112 23.59 -1.08 1.18
CA GLN A 112 22.82 -1.72 2.24
C GLN A 112 21.32 -1.49 2.07
N ASP A 113 20.93 -0.28 1.70
CA ASP A 113 19.53 0.10 1.50
C ASP A 113 18.96 -0.48 0.21
N ARG A 114 19.80 -0.53 -0.83
CA ARG A 114 19.45 -1.23 -2.08
C ARG A 114 19.15 -2.69 -1.81
N TYR A 115 20.01 -3.39 -1.07
CA TYR A 115 19.80 -4.80 -0.73
C TYR A 115 18.63 -5.02 0.23
N TRP A 116 18.34 -4.07 1.11
CA TRP A 116 17.13 -4.12 1.93
C TRP A 116 15.86 -4.03 1.08
N VAL A 117 15.80 -3.11 0.11
CA VAL A 117 14.67 -3.06 -0.84
C VAL A 117 14.59 -4.31 -1.71
N LEU A 118 15.73 -4.86 -2.15
CA LEU A 118 15.75 -6.14 -2.88
C LEU A 118 15.12 -7.28 -2.06
N ARG A 119 15.44 -7.35 -0.76
CA ARG A 119 14.81 -8.35 0.14
C ARG A 119 13.32 -8.13 0.26
N VAL A 120 12.86 -6.89 0.44
CA VAL A 120 11.41 -6.56 0.42
C VAL A 120 10.78 -7.09 -0.87
N MET A 121 11.34 -6.77 -2.03
CA MET A 121 10.81 -7.26 -3.32
C MET A 121 10.76 -8.79 -3.42
N ALA A 122 11.71 -9.51 -2.81
CA ALA A 122 11.71 -10.97 -2.80
C ALA A 122 10.64 -11.53 -1.86
N GLU A 123 10.50 -10.96 -0.66
CA GLU A 123 9.45 -11.32 0.30
C GLU A 123 8.06 -11.01 -0.28
N GLU A 124 7.86 -9.86 -0.93
CA GLU A 124 6.66 -9.50 -1.70
C GLU A 124 6.37 -10.51 -2.83
N LEU A 125 7.40 -10.96 -3.57
CA LEU A 125 7.22 -12.01 -4.59
C LEU A 125 6.70 -13.31 -3.97
N ARG A 126 7.19 -13.66 -2.78
CA ARG A 126 6.77 -14.83 -2.02
C ARG A 126 5.35 -14.69 -1.49
N HIS A 127 4.98 -13.49 -1.04
CA HIS A 127 3.64 -13.13 -0.59
C HIS A 127 2.63 -13.27 -1.74
N GLY A 128 2.96 -12.76 -2.92
CA GLY A 128 2.15 -12.94 -4.14
C GLY A 128 2.03 -14.41 -4.52
N TYR A 129 3.15 -15.15 -4.52
CA TYR A 129 3.19 -16.60 -4.74
C TYR A 129 2.27 -17.38 -3.79
N GLN A 130 2.22 -16.96 -2.53
CA GLN A 130 1.38 -17.54 -1.50
C GLN A 130 -0.11 -17.25 -1.73
N MET A 131 -0.47 -16.06 -2.20
CA MET A 131 -1.87 -15.77 -2.59
C MET A 131 -2.28 -16.55 -3.83
N LEU A 132 -1.38 -16.73 -4.81
CA LEU A 132 -1.64 -17.61 -5.94
C LEU A 132 -1.87 -19.06 -5.50
N HIS A 133 -1.18 -19.52 -4.46
CA HIS A 133 -1.44 -20.84 -3.88
C HIS A 133 -2.89 -20.97 -3.38
N LEU A 134 -3.41 -19.96 -2.68
CA LEU A 134 -4.80 -19.96 -2.20
C LEU A 134 -5.84 -19.95 -3.35
N LEU A 135 -5.50 -19.33 -4.49
CA LEU A 135 -6.35 -19.33 -5.69
C LEU A 135 -6.33 -20.67 -6.44
N LEU A 136 -5.27 -21.46 -6.26
CA LEU A 136 -5.02 -22.69 -7.01
C LEU A 136 -5.30 -23.96 -6.20
N SER A 137 -5.32 -23.88 -4.87
CA SER A 137 -5.48 -25.05 -4.01
C SER A 137 -6.91 -25.61 -3.99
N GLU A 138 -7.91 -24.78 -4.30
CA GLU A 138 -9.34 -25.13 -4.27
C GLU A 138 -10.07 -24.51 -5.47
N ASP A 139 -11.26 -25.03 -5.81
CA ASP A 139 -12.08 -24.53 -6.91
C ASP A 139 -12.93 -23.32 -6.49
N TRP A 140 -12.74 -22.20 -7.18
CA TRP A 140 -13.47 -20.94 -6.98
C TRP A 140 -14.50 -20.66 -8.10
N THR A 141 -14.67 -21.56 -9.07
CA THR A 141 -15.46 -21.30 -10.29
C THR A 141 -16.94 -20.98 -10.02
N HIS A 142 -17.50 -21.51 -8.92
CA HIS A 142 -18.87 -21.26 -8.50
C HIS A 142 -19.15 -19.79 -8.13
N VAL A 143 -18.12 -19.01 -7.73
CA VAL A 143 -18.23 -17.57 -7.37
C VAL A 143 -17.47 -16.64 -8.29
N SER A 144 -16.62 -17.17 -9.17
CA SER A 144 -15.82 -16.37 -10.10
C SER A 144 -16.48 -16.14 -11.47
N GLY A 145 -17.72 -16.62 -11.67
CA GLY A 145 -18.40 -16.58 -12.97
C GLY A 145 -17.78 -17.55 -13.99
N GLY A 146 -17.24 -18.68 -13.52
CA GLY A 146 -16.59 -19.70 -14.36
C GLY A 146 -15.12 -19.42 -14.69
N VAL A 147 -14.53 -18.33 -14.17
CA VAL A 147 -13.10 -18.05 -14.33
C VAL A 147 -12.29 -19.04 -13.50
N THR A 148 -11.38 -19.79 -14.14
CA THR A 148 -10.56 -20.79 -13.47
C THR A 148 -9.39 -20.16 -12.72
N GLY A 149 -8.82 -20.87 -11.74
CA GLY A 149 -7.62 -20.42 -11.03
C GLY A 149 -6.45 -20.09 -11.97
N GLU A 150 -6.29 -20.84 -13.07
CA GLU A 150 -5.30 -20.56 -14.11
C GLU A 150 -5.51 -19.20 -14.78
N GLN A 151 -6.76 -18.88 -15.15
CA GLN A 151 -7.11 -17.59 -15.73
C GLN A 151 -6.91 -16.44 -14.74
N MET A 152 -7.19 -16.67 -13.45
CA MET A 152 -6.93 -15.66 -12.41
C MET A 152 -5.43 -15.40 -12.22
N VAL A 153 -4.60 -16.44 -12.25
CA VAL A 153 -3.13 -16.31 -12.20
C VAL A 153 -2.63 -15.52 -13.42
N GLU A 154 -3.11 -15.84 -14.62
CA GLU A 154 -2.75 -15.08 -15.83
C GLU A 154 -3.18 -13.63 -15.71
N GLU A 155 -4.40 -13.36 -15.24
CA GLU A 155 -4.91 -12.00 -15.03
C GLU A 155 -3.97 -11.21 -14.09
N ILE A 156 -3.67 -11.75 -12.91
CA ILE A 156 -2.81 -11.13 -11.89
C ILE A 156 -1.39 -10.89 -12.42
N LEU A 157 -0.74 -11.91 -12.98
CA LEU A 157 0.63 -11.78 -13.49
C LEU A 157 0.70 -10.85 -14.72
N SER A 158 -0.42 -10.62 -15.41
CA SER A 158 -0.47 -9.69 -16.54
C SER A 158 -0.68 -8.23 -16.16
N MET A 159 -0.94 -7.95 -14.87
CA MET A 159 -1.07 -6.59 -14.34
C MET A 159 0.26 -5.84 -14.43
N GLN A 160 0.14 -4.53 -14.55
CA GLN A 160 1.22 -3.55 -14.68
C GLN A 160 0.81 -2.30 -13.91
N THR A 161 1.77 -1.51 -13.43
CA THR A 161 1.51 -0.19 -12.83
C THR A 161 0.48 0.58 -13.64
N GLY A 162 -0.64 0.90 -12.98
CA GLY A 162 -1.82 1.50 -13.59
C GLY A 162 -3.09 0.67 -13.50
N ASN A 163 -2.98 -0.66 -13.53
CA ASN A 163 -4.13 -1.57 -13.54
C ASN A 163 -4.15 -2.59 -12.38
N HIS A 164 -3.30 -2.41 -11.37
CA HIS A 164 -3.42 -3.13 -10.10
C HIS A 164 -4.72 -2.77 -9.38
N VAL A 165 -5.18 -3.67 -8.50
CA VAL A 165 -6.50 -3.55 -7.85
C VAL A 165 -6.61 -2.32 -6.97
N LEU A 166 -5.53 -1.95 -6.28
CA LEU A 166 -5.49 -0.78 -5.39
C LEU A 166 -4.69 0.37 -6.01
N ASP A 167 -5.27 1.57 -6.01
CA ASP A 167 -4.70 2.76 -6.65
C ASP A 167 -3.28 3.12 -6.16
N ALA A 168 -2.95 2.85 -4.90
CA ALA A 168 -1.62 3.13 -4.35
C ALA A 168 -0.50 2.38 -5.10
N PHE A 169 -0.80 1.19 -5.65
CA PHE A 169 0.12 0.36 -6.42
C PHE A 169 0.16 0.72 -7.91
N ASN A 170 -0.58 1.77 -8.28
CA ASN A 170 -0.62 2.33 -9.63
C ASN A 170 0.06 3.70 -9.72
N LEU A 171 0.75 4.11 -8.65
CA LEU A 171 1.50 5.38 -8.59
C LEU A 171 2.99 5.11 -8.75
N ASP A 172 3.64 5.79 -9.68
CA ASP A 172 5.09 5.66 -9.86
C ASP A 172 5.86 6.22 -8.65
N TYR A 173 7.04 5.65 -8.39
CA TYR A 173 7.99 6.22 -7.44
C TYR A 173 8.84 7.29 -8.12
N ASP A 174 8.97 8.46 -7.51
CA ASP A 174 9.70 9.59 -8.08
C ASP A 174 11.20 9.52 -7.77
N SER A 175 11.58 8.86 -6.68
CA SER A 175 12.97 8.75 -6.21
C SER A 175 13.14 7.58 -5.24
N PHE A 176 14.37 7.33 -4.79
CA PHE A 176 14.61 6.34 -3.74
C PHE A 176 13.95 6.71 -2.40
N ILE A 177 13.64 7.99 -2.13
CA ILE A 177 12.88 8.38 -0.93
C ILE A 177 11.50 7.73 -0.95
N ASP A 178 10.87 7.61 -2.12
CA ASP A 178 9.57 6.96 -2.24
C ASP A 178 9.66 5.47 -1.90
N ASN A 179 10.75 4.76 -2.25
CA ASN A 179 10.93 3.35 -1.83
C ASN A 179 10.83 3.21 -0.30
N ILE A 180 11.66 3.95 0.42
CA ILE A 180 11.78 3.82 1.87
C ILE A 180 10.58 4.44 2.60
N THR A 181 9.94 5.46 2.02
CA THR A 181 8.72 6.06 2.58
C THR A 181 7.50 5.17 2.35
N PHE A 182 7.41 4.51 1.19
CA PHE A 182 6.40 3.50 0.91
C PHE A 182 6.53 2.33 1.89
N ALA A 183 7.72 1.76 2.06
CA ALA A 183 7.94 0.71 3.05
C ALA A 183 7.64 1.16 4.50
N ALA A 184 7.87 2.43 4.83
CA ALA A 184 7.56 2.96 6.15
C ALA A 184 6.04 3.18 6.40
N LEU A 185 5.26 3.43 5.35
CA LEU A 185 3.85 3.85 5.42
C LEU A 185 2.88 2.83 4.81
N ILE A 186 3.09 2.42 3.56
CA ILE A 186 2.19 1.56 2.81
C ILE A 186 2.33 0.09 3.22
N ASP A 187 3.55 -0.45 3.34
CA ASP A 187 3.77 -1.80 3.90
C ASP A 187 3.26 -1.87 5.34
N ARG A 188 3.33 -0.76 6.08
CA ARG A 188 2.68 -0.66 7.39
C ARG A 188 1.16 -0.85 7.30
N VAL A 189 0.49 -0.40 6.24
CA VAL A 189 -0.92 -0.75 5.98
C VAL A 189 -1.05 -2.26 5.71
N GLY A 190 -0.14 -2.85 4.93
CA GLY A 190 -0.01 -4.30 4.73
C GLY A 190 0.02 -5.07 6.06
N LYS A 191 0.91 -4.70 6.97
CA LYS A 191 0.94 -5.22 8.37
C LYS A 191 -0.43 -5.14 9.04
N TYR A 192 -1.17 -4.04 8.95
CA TYR A 192 -2.51 -3.95 9.54
C TYR A 192 -3.48 -4.91 8.86
N GLN A 193 -3.51 -4.97 7.53
CA GLN A 193 -4.38 -5.90 6.79
C GLN A 193 -4.11 -7.35 7.18
N LEU A 194 -2.86 -7.78 7.14
CA LEU A 194 -2.44 -9.13 7.54
C LEU A 194 -2.75 -9.42 9.01
N THR A 195 -2.51 -8.45 9.91
CA THR A 195 -2.79 -8.61 11.35
C THR A 195 -4.27 -8.82 11.59
N MET A 196 -5.12 -8.06 10.90
CA MET A 196 -6.56 -8.20 11.04
C MET A 196 -7.06 -9.48 10.37
N GLN A 197 -6.47 -9.91 9.27
CA GLN A 197 -6.90 -11.08 8.50
C GLN A 197 -6.40 -12.41 9.06
N LYS A 198 -5.44 -12.43 10.00
CA LYS A 198 -4.97 -13.67 10.63
C LYS A 198 -6.08 -14.46 11.36
N VAL A 199 -7.18 -13.80 11.73
CA VAL A 199 -8.34 -14.44 12.36
C VAL A 199 -9.35 -15.01 11.35
N CYS A 200 -9.05 -14.94 10.05
CA CYS A 200 -9.99 -15.24 8.97
C CYS A 200 -10.74 -16.58 9.19
N ALA A 201 -12.05 -16.56 8.98
CA ALA A 201 -12.91 -17.74 9.09
C ALA A 201 -12.58 -18.83 8.04
N TYR A 202 -11.84 -18.48 6.98
CA TYR A 202 -11.26 -19.43 6.03
C TYR A 202 -9.83 -19.79 6.46
N LYS A 203 -9.64 -21.04 6.88
CA LYS A 203 -8.40 -21.55 7.48
C LYS A 203 -7.17 -21.34 6.58
N PRO A 204 -7.19 -21.65 5.27
CA PRO A 204 -6.01 -21.42 4.42
C PRO A 204 -5.57 -19.95 4.36
N MET A 205 -6.52 -19.01 4.37
CA MET A 205 -6.18 -17.58 4.46
C MET A 205 -5.55 -17.27 5.82
N ALA A 206 -6.18 -17.70 6.92
CA ALA A 206 -5.64 -17.46 8.27
C ALA A 206 -4.23 -18.03 8.46
N ASP A 207 -3.93 -19.21 7.90
CA ASP A 207 -2.64 -19.90 7.99
C ASP A 207 -1.53 -19.17 7.23
N SER A 208 -1.92 -18.45 6.18
CA SER A 208 -0.99 -17.73 5.32
C SER A 208 -0.51 -16.40 5.93
N MET A 209 -1.30 -15.78 6.82
CA MET A 209 -1.00 -14.44 7.35
C MET A 209 0.23 -14.39 8.28
N PRO A 210 0.42 -15.29 9.27
CA PRO A 210 1.51 -15.15 10.23
C PRO A 210 2.93 -15.24 9.63
N PRO A 211 3.21 -16.13 8.65
CA PRO A 211 4.50 -16.09 7.94
C PRO A 211 4.75 -14.76 7.21
N MET A 212 3.74 -14.18 6.54
CA MET A 212 3.86 -12.86 5.91
C MET A 212 4.11 -11.77 6.94
N LEU A 213 3.38 -11.75 8.05
CA LEU A 213 3.56 -10.78 9.13
C LEU A 213 4.97 -10.74 9.72
N ARG A 214 5.66 -11.88 9.76
CA ARG A 214 7.05 -11.93 10.23
C ARG A 214 8.02 -11.25 9.26
N GLU A 215 7.80 -11.42 7.96
CA GLU A 215 8.61 -10.76 6.93
C GLU A 215 8.26 -9.28 6.83
N GLU A 216 6.98 -8.92 6.98
CA GLU A 216 6.52 -7.53 6.99
C GLU A 216 7.26 -6.67 8.04
N ALA A 217 7.62 -7.25 9.18
CA ALA A 217 8.43 -6.55 10.20
C ALA A 217 9.78 -6.06 9.64
N PHE A 218 10.39 -6.82 8.73
CA PHE A 218 11.60 -6.39 8.02
C PHE A 218 11.27 -5.26 7.03
N HIS A 219 10.17 -5.33 6.29
CA HIS A 219 9.76 -4.27 5.35
C HIS A 219 9.64 -2.91 6.07
N LEU A 220 8.98 -2.91 7.23
CA LEU A 220 8.84 -1.71 8.06
C LEU A 220 10.20 -1.17 8.52
N ALA A 221 11.15 -2.04 8.86
CA ALA A 221 12.51 -1.63 9.20
C ALA A 221 13.26 -1.08 7.98
N ALA A 222 13.05 -1.68 6.81
CA ALA A 222 13.62 -1.26 5.54
C ALA A 222 13.17 0.14 5.11
N GLY A 223 11.99 0.58 5.54
CA GLY A 223 11.59 1.98 5.42
C GLY A 223 12.15 2.90 6.51
N VAL A 224 11.95 2.53 7.77
CA VAL A 224 12.20 3.44 8.91
C VAL A 224 13.69 3.69 9.17
N VAL A 225 14.53 2.65 9.08
CA VAL A 225 15.96 2.81 9.42
C VAL A 225 16.69 3.71 8.43
N PRO A 226 16.51 3.59 7.10
CA PRO A 226 17.05 4.56 6.16
C PRO A 226 16.55 5.97 6.41
N LEU A 227 15.24 6.16 6.66
CA LEU A 227 14.68 7.48 6.97
C LEU A 227 15.32 8.12 8.21
N ARG A 228 15.60 7.35 9.26
CA ARG A 228 16.36 7.83 10.43
C ARG A 228 17.75 8.31 10.06
N ARG A 229 18.50 7.53 9.26
CA ARG A 229 19.85 7.91 8.82
C ARG A 229 19.82 9.15 7.92
N TRP A 230 18.84 9.25 7.03
CA TRP A 230 18.64 10.42 6.17
C TRP A 230 18.32 11.68 6.99
N ALA A 231 17.46 11.57 8.01
CA ALA A 231 17.19 12.67 8.92
C ALA A 231 18.44 13.12 9.69
N GLN A 232 19.29 12.18 10.14
CA GLN A 232 20.56 12.52 10.79
C GLN A 232 21.52 13.24 9.82
N ARG A 233 21.65 12.76 8.58
CA ARG A 233 22.48 13.41 7.54
C ARG A 233 21.97 14.81 7.21
N ALA A 234 20.65 14.99 7.08
CA ALA A 234 20.05 16.30 6.88
C ALA A 234 20.39 17.26 8.04
N ALA A 235 20.28 16.82 9.29
CA ALA A 235 20.63 17.62 10.47
C ALA A 235 22.11 18.05 10.50
N GLN A 236 22.98 17.26 9.87
CA GLN A 236 24.41 17.50 9.75
C GLN A 236 24.78 18.34 8.51
N GLY A 237 23.79 18.81 7.75
CA GLY A 237 24.00 19.70 6.61
C GLY A 237 24.37 18.99 5.30
N ASP A 238 24.00 17.72 5.15
CA ASP A 238 24.15 17.01 3.88
C ASP A 238 23.35 17.73 2.76
N PRO A 239 24.00 18.18 1.67
CA PRO A 239 23.32 18.96 0.64
C PRO A 239 22.42 18.11 -0.28
N LEU A 240 22.53 16.77 -0.24
CA LEU A 240 21.79 15.85 -1.09
C LEU A 240 20.52 15.29 -0.43
N ILE A 241 20.37 15.50 0.89
CA ILE A 241 19.26 14.99 1.68
C ILE A 241 18.64 16.13 2.47
N SER A 242 17.32 16.32 2.32
CA SER A 242 16.58 17.31 3.09
C SER A 242 15.37 16.70 3.78
N MET A 243 15.05 17.23 4.98
CA MET A 243 13.81 16.92 5.69
C MET A 243 12.58 17.26 4.84
N ARG A 244 12.68 18.31 4.03
CA ARG A 244 11.63 18.71 3.08
C ARG A 244 11.32 17.64 2.05
N SER A 245 12.34 17.01 1.45
CA SER A 245 12.15 15.93 0.48
C SER A 245 11.46 14.72 1.11
N ILE A 246 11.82 14.38 2.35
CA ILE A 246 11.13 13.34 3.13
C ILE A 246 9.67 13.74 3.40
N GLN A 247 9.42 14.98 3.85
CA GLN A 247 8.06 15.48 4.10
C GLN A 247 7.18 15.42 2.85
N HIS A 248 7.70 15.79 1.67
CA HIS A 248 6.94 15.71 0.42
C HIS A 248 6.57 14.27 0.05
N SER A 249 7.45 13.30 0.32
CA SER A 249 7.13 11.88 0.12
C SER A 249 6.09 11.39 1.13
N ILE A 250 6.17 11.80 2.40
CA ILE A 250 5.12 11.53 3.42
C ILE A 250 3.78 12.12 2.97
N ASN A 251 3.76 13.36 2.48
CA ASN A 251 2.56 14.03 1.97
C ASN A 251 1.94 13.27 0.78
N LYS A 252 2.75 12.63 -0.07
CA LYS A 252 2.26 11.78 -1.16
C LYS A 252 1.67 10.48 -0.64
N TRP A 253 2.38 9.75 0.22
CA TRP A 253 2.03 8.36 0.57
C TRP A 253 1.09 8.21 1.76
N PHE A 254 1.14 9.10 2.73
CA PHE A 254 0.25 9.05 3.89
C PHE A 254 -1.25 9.00 3.51
N PRO A 255 -1.80 9.91 2.66
CA PRO A 255 -3.20 9.85 2.27
C PRO A 255 -3.53 8.60 1.45
N ARG A 256 -2.57 8.04 0.69
CA ARG A 256 -2.77 6.77 -0.04
C ARG A 256 -2.88 5.59 0.92
N GLY A 257 -2.07 5.57 1.97
CA GLY A 257 -2.20 4.59 3.05
C GLY A 257 -3.56 4.65 3.74
N LEU A 258 -4.09 5.86 3.99
CA LEU A 258 -5.44 6.02 4.55
C LEU A 258 -6.53 5.46 3.63
N GLU A 259 -6.40 5.65 2.32
CA GLU A 259 -7.37 5.16 1.32
C GLU A 259 -7.33 3.64 1.12
N MET A 260 -6.18 3.01 1.37
CA MET A 260 -6.03 1.55 1.30
C MET A 260 -6.82 0.80 2.37
N PHE A 261 -7.22 1.45 3.46
CA PHE A 261 -8.17 0.87 4.42
C PHE A 261 -9.60 0.79 3.86
N GLY A 262 -9.89 1.50 2.76
CA GLY A 262 -11.24 1.64 2.20
C GLY A 262 -12.01 2.81 2.83
N ASP A 263 -13.30 2.93 2.49
CA ASP A 263 -14.20 3.92 3.11
C ASP A 263 -14.25 3.70 4.63
N GLU A 264 -14.08 4.78 5.40
CA GLU A 264 -13.95 4.71 6.86
C GLU A 264 -15.19 4.10 7.54
N ARG A 265 -16.37 4.21 6.91
CA ARG A 265 -17.64 3.63 7.40
C ARG A 265 -17.75 2.13 7.13
N GLY A 266 -16.84 1.58 6.32
CA GLY A 266 -16.85 0.20 5.88
C GLY A 266 -16.16 -0.78 6.85
N GLY A 267 -16.16 -2.05 6.43
CA GLY A 267 -15.51 -3.15 7.14
C GLY A 267 -16.46 -4.07 7.91
N ASP A 268 -17.70 -3.63 8.16
CA ASP A 268 -18.71 -4.38 8.92
C ASP A 268 -18.97 -5.78 8.35
N THR A 269 -19.17 -5.90 7.04
CA THR A 269 -19.43 -7.19 6.38
C THR A 269 -18.28 -8.18 6.61
N ASN A 270 -17.03 -7.73 6.46
CA ASN A 270 -15.87 -8.60 6.65
C ASN A 270 -15.67 -8.99 8.12
N VAL A 271 -16.05 -8.12 9.07
CA VAL A 271 -16.06 -8.46 10.50
C VAL A 271 -17.14 -9.50 10.81
N LYS A 272 -18.36 -9.33 10.27
CA LYS A 272 -19.46 -10.30 10.42
C LYS A 272 -19.11 -11.66 9.85
N PHE A 273 -18.47 -11.70 8.68
CA PHE A 273 -17.99 -12.93 8.06
C PHE A 273 -16.78 -13.57 8.76
N GLY A 274 -16.21 -12.89 9.76
CA GLY A 274 -15.02 -13.36 10.45
C GLY A 274 -13.76 -13.29 9.61
N PHE A 275 -13.72 -12.49 8.54
CA PHE A 275 -12.53 -12.31 7.68
C PHE A 275 -11.51 -11.33 8.25
N LYS A 276 -11.94 -10.47 9.18
CA LYS A 276 -11.06 -9.56 9.92
C LYS A 276 -11.66 -9.14 11.26
N ASP A 277 -10.83 -8.66 12.18
CA ASP A 277 -11.25 -8.32 13.56
C ASP A 277 -11.51 -6.82 13.83
N LEU A 278 -11.20 -5.92 12.88
CA LEU A 278 -11.41 -4.48 13.02
C LEU A 278 -12.14 -3.87 11.82
N LYS A 279 -12.92 -2.82 12.09
CA LYS A 279 -13.49 -1.97 11.05
C LYS A 279 -12.44 -1.03 10.45
N ASN A 280 -12.75 -0.44 9.29
CA ASN A 280 -11.80 0.39 8.54
C ASN A 280 -11.31 1.59 9.37
N ARG A 281 -12.22 2.35 9.97
CA ARG A 281 -11.89 3.50 10.82
C ARG A 281 -11.02 3.13 12.02
N GLU A 282 -11.35 2.04 12.72
CA GLU A 282 -10.59 1.59 13.90
C GLU A 282 -9.15 1.23 13.54
N ALA A 283 -8.96 0.52 12.42
CA ALA A 283 -7.63 0.20 11.90
C ALA A 283 -6.87 1.46 11.46
N GLN A 284 -7.55 2.38 10.77
CA GLN A 284 -6.98 3.64 10.32
C GLN A 284 -6.54 4.53 11.50
N ASP A 285 -7.33 4.63 12.56
CA ASP A 285 -6.98 5.40 13.76
C ASP A 285 -5.73 4.84 14.47
N ARG A 286 -5.61 3.51 14.56
CA ARG A 286 -4.42 2.84 15.10
C ARG A 286 -3.19 3.06 14.21
N TYR A 287 -3.36 2.95 12.90
CA TYR A 287 -2.32 3.24 11.92
C TYR A 287 -1.80 4.68 12.06
N ILE A 288 -2.69 5.67 12.13
CA ILE A 288 -2.31 7.08 12.29
C ILE A 288 -1.48 7.29 13.55
N GLU A 289 -1.84 6.66 14.67
CA GLU A 289 -1.08 6.76 15.92
C GLU A 289 0.29 6.06 15.83
N GLU A 290 0.40 4.94 15.12
CA GLU A 290 1.68 4.29 14.87
C GLU A 290 2.59 5.15 13.98
N VAL A 291 2.06 5.75 12.91
CA VAL A 291 2.81 6.66 12.03
C VAL A 291 3.23 7.93 12.79
N ARG A 292 2.38 8.48 13.66
CA ARG A 292 2.73 9.62 14.51
C ARG A 292 3.96 9.33 15.37
N ARG A 293 4.00 8.16 16.01
CA ARG A 293 5.16 7.72 16.81
C ARG A 293 6.41 7.50 15.97
N MET A 294 6.26 6.93 14.77
CA MET A 294 7.37 6.77 13.82
C MET A 294 7.95 8.13 13.40
N VAL A 295 7.11 9.09 12.99
CA VAL A 295 7.54 10.45 12.61
C VAL A 295 8.23 11.17 13.77
N HIS A 296 7.68 11.04 14.99
CA HIS A 296 8.30 11.60 16.19
C HIS A 296 9.69 11.00 16.48
N ASP A 297 9.87 9.69 16.31
CA ASP A 297 11.19 9.06 16.44
C ASP A 297 12.18 9.55 15.37
N ILE A 298 11.75 9.72 14.12
CA ILE A 298 12.62 10.30 13.06
C ILE A 298 13.03 11.74 13.42
N ASN A 299 12.08 12.56 13.88
CA ASN A 299 12.38 13.91 14.38
C ASN A 299 13.33 13.90 15.58
N THR A 300 13.18 12.93 16.48
CA THR A 300 14.11 12.73 17.60
C THR A 300 15.53 12.47 17.12
N ARG A 301 15.71 11.68 16.05
CA ARG A 301 17.03 11.45 15.43
C ARG A 301 17.60 12.72 14.79
N PHE A 302 16.76 13.50 14.10
CA PHE A 302 17.13 14.79 13.53
C PHE A 302 17.62 15.77 14.61
N VAL A 303 16.81 16.01 15.64
CA VAL A 303 17.14 16.99 16.70
C VAL A 303 18.36 16.53 17.51
N ARG A 304 18.49 15.24 17.82
CA ARG A 304 19.70 14.68 18.46
C ARG A 304 20.96 14.89 17.63
N ALA A 305 20.88 14.72 16.31
CA ALA A 305 22.01 14.96 15.43
C ALA A 305 22.37 16.45 15.34
N ARG A 306 21.40 17.35 15.52
CA ARG A 306 21.65 18.80 15.58
C ARG A 306 22.28 19.25 16.90
N PHE A 307 21.96 18.56 18.00
CA PHE A 307 22.45 18.86 19.35
C PHE A 307 23.00 17.58 20.03
N PRO A 308 24.19 17.10 19.64
CA PRO A 308 24.73 15.82 20.12
C PRO A 308 25.01 15.78 21.63
N ASP A 309 25.23 16.93 22.26
CA ASP A 309 25.53 17.04 23.69
C ASP A 309 24.26 17.13 24.57
N ASP A 310 23.07 17.18 23.97
CA ASP A 310 21.82 17.28 24.72
C ASP A 310 21.38 15.94 25.31
N THR A 311 20.90 16.00 26.55
CA THR A 311 20.19 14.89 27.20
C THR A 311 18.88 14.58 26.48
N PRO A 312 18.36 13.33 26.55
CA PRO A 312 17.05 12.98 25.99
C PRO A 312 15.91 13.95 26.35
N ASP A 313 15.84 14.41 27.61
CA ASP A 313 14.79 15.34 28.07
C ASP A 313 14.86 16.71 27.39
N ARG A 314 16.08 17.18 27.07
CA ARG A 314 16.28 18.45 26.36
C ARG A 314 15.87 18.36 24.89
N VAL A 315 16.15 17.22 24.26
CA VAL A 315 15.69 16.93 22.89
C VAL A 315 14.17 16.91 22.85
N GLU A 316 13.55 16.21 23.81
CA GLU A 316 12.09 16.12 23.89
C GLU A 316 11.45 17.49 24.17
N GLY A 317 12.04 18.27 25.08
CA GLY A 317 11.63 19.65 25.34
C GLY A 317 11.68 20.51 24.08
N ALA A 318 12.77 20.44 23.31
CA ALA A 318 12.90 21.20 22.07
C ALA A 318 11.85 20.81 21.03
N ILE A 319 11.57 19.51 20.84
CA ILE A 319 10.52 19.04 19.93
C ILE A 319 9.15 19.52 20.40
N SER A 320 8.86 19.39 21.70
CA SER A 320 7.60 19.83 22.30
C SER A 320 7.36 21.34 22.13
N GLU A 321 8.39 22.16 22.30
CA GLU A 321 8.32 23.61 22.07
C GLU A 321 8.09 23.95 20.59
N LEU A 322 8.82 23.29 19.68
CA LEU A 322 8.63 23.46 18.23
C LEU A 322 7.19 23.14 17.81
N LEU A 323 6.63 22.03 18.32
CA LEU A 323 5.26 21.62 18.01
C LEU A 323 4.20 22.55 18.60
N ARG A 324 4.48 23.15 19.77
CA ARG A 324 3.57 24.09 20.45
C ARG A 324 3.54 25.45 19.77
N ASP A 325 4.72 26.05 19.57
CA ASP A 325 4.83 27.45 19.17
C ASP A 325 4.84 27.62 17.65
N ARG A 326 5.12 26.54 16.90
CA ARG A 326 5.25 26.52 15.43
C ARG A 326 6.22 27.58 14.87
N GLY A 327 7.19 27.99 15.69
CA GLY A 327 8.19 29.00 15.36
C GLY A 327 9.57 28.41 15.12
N THR A 328 10.59 29.09 15.63
CA THR A 328 11.98 28.62 15.63
C THR A 328 12.44 28.44 17.06
N HIS A 329 12.97 27.27 17.39
CA HIS A 329 13.55 26.98 18.68
C HIS A 329 14.99 26.50 18.48
N ARG A 330 15.94 27.18 19.12
CA ARG A 330 17.38 26.86 19.07
C ARG A 330 17.96 26.73 17.65
N GLY A 331 17.42 27.49 16.69
CA GLY A 331 17.87 27.48 15.31
C GLY A 331 17.36 26.32 14.47
N ILE A 332 16.39 25.54 14.98
CA ILE A 332 15.55 24.65 14.19
C ILE A 332 14.20 25.33 14.01
N ALA A 333 13.69 25.40 12.79
CA ALA A 333 12.34 25.88 12.51
C ALA A 333 11.32 24.73 12.51
N TYR A 334 10.06 25.03 12.84
CA TYR A 334 8.96 24.05 12.88
C TYR A 334 8.80 23.29 11.54
N ASP A 335 9.06 23.94 10.41
CA ASP A 335 9.01 23.36 9.06
C ASP A 335 10.17 22.44 8.71
N GLU A 336 11.22 22.39 9.54
CA GLU A 336 12.28 21.39 9.44
C GLU A 336 11.91 20.06 10.10
N LEU A 337 10.90 20.05 10.99
CA LEU A 337 10.37 18.81 11.55
C LEU A 337 9.42 18.12 10.58
N LEU A 338 9.50 16.80 10.52
CA LEU A 338 8.51 15.98 9.84
C LEU A 338 7.18 16.00 10.58
N ARG A 339 6.09 15.92 9.83
CA ARG A 339 4.73 15.94 10.32
C ARG A 339 3.89 14.91 9.57
N ILE A 340 2.90 14.35 10.27
CA ILE A 340 1.81 13.67 9.58
C ILE A 340 0.81 14.73 9.10
N PRO A 341 0.37 14.69 7.84
CA PRO A 341 -0.72 15.55 7.37
C PRO A 341 -2.01 15.32 8.16
N ASP A 342 -2.90 16.33 8.17
CA ASP A 342 -4.30 16.14 8.54
C ASP A 342 -4.88 14.93 7.78
N ARG A 343 -5.70 14.10 8.45
CA ARG A 343 -6.26 12.88 7.82
C ARG A 343 -7.15 13.13 6.60
N ARG A 344 -7.58 14.39 6.41
CA ARG A 344 -8.38 14.87 5.29
C ARG A 344 -7.52 15.44 4.16
N PHE A 345 -6.23 15.67 4.41
CA PHE A 345 -5.30 16.19 3.42
C PHE A 345 -5.27 15.30 2.18
N TYR A 346 -5.46 15.93 1.02
CA TYR A 346 -5.23 15.32 -0.30
C TYR A 346 -5.89 13.93 -0.50
N ARG A 347 -7.14 13.79 -0.04
CA ARG A 347 -7.95 12.58 -0.17
C ARG A 347 -8.72 12.56 -1.50
N ARG A 348 -8.72 11.39 -2.13
CA ARG A 348 -9.45 11.05 -3.36
C ARG A 348 -10.61 10.12 -3.10
N LYS A 349 -10.56 9.38 -1.99
CA LYS A 349 -11.57 8.40 -1.56
C LYS A 349 -11.81 8.52 -0.06
N GLY A 350 -12.93 7.94 0.38
CA GLY A 350 -13.39 7.97 1.77
C GLY A 350 -14.21 9.22 2.08
N GLU A 351 -14.52 9.42 3.36
CA GLU A 351 -15.43 10.48 3.81
C GLU A 351 -14.97 11.88 3.40
N SER A 352 -13.65 12.11 3.35
CA SER A 352 -13.07 13.41 3.02
C SER A 352 -12.56 13.53 1.59
N ALA A 353 -13.06 12.69 0.68
CA ALA A 353 -12.70 12.76 -0.73
C ALA A 353 -12.97 14.16 -1.31
N PHE A 354 -11.94 14.73 -1.95
CA PHE A 354 -11.98 16.06 -2.56
C PHE A 354 -12.21 17.23 -1.59
N GLU A 355 -12.11 17.02 -0.27
CA GLU A 355 -11.99 18.14 0.65
C GLU A 355 -10.67 18.89 0.40
N MET A 356 -10.73 20.23 0.43
CA MET A 356 -9.58 21.10 0.21
C MET A 356 -8.96 21.50 1.56
N VAL A 357 -8.33 20.51 2.20
CA VAL A 357 -7.70 20.65 3.53
C VAL A 357 -6.18 20.52 3.40
N GLY A 358 -5.45 21.45 4.02
CA GLY A 358 -3.99 21.49 4.06
C GLY A 358 -3.37 20.51 5.05
N VAL A 359 -2.04 20.43 5.05
CA VAL A 359 -1.24 19.54 5.89
C VAL A 359 -1.49 19.79 7.38
N ASP A 360 -1.64 21.05 7.79
CA ASP A 360 -1.89 21.43 9.19
C ASP A 360 -3.39 21.65 9.49
N GLY A 361 -4.27 21.29 8.56
CA GLY A 361 -5.73 21.41 8.69
C GLY A 361 -6.32 22.71 8.14
N GLU A 362 -5.54 23.49 7.39
CA GLU A 362 -6.00 24.74 6.76
C GLU A 362 -7.10 24.45 5.74
N ILE A 363 -8.21 25.20 5.78
CA ILE A 363 -9.32 24.99 4.85
C ILE A 363 -9.19 25.99 3.70
N PHE A 364 -9.27 25.47 2.48
CA PHE A 364 -9.31 26.26 1.25
C PHE A 364 -10.72 26.27 0.69
N THR A 365 -11.11 27.38 0.06
CA THR A 365 -12.42 27.53 -0.60
C THR A 365 -12.32 27.65 -2.11
N ASP A 366 -11.11 27.87 -2.64
CA ASP A 366 -10.83 27.97 -4.07
C ASP A 366 -9.94 26.79 -4.52
N ALA A 367 -10.32 26.18 -5.64
CA ALA A 367 -9.64 25.00 -6.17
C ALA A 367 -8.21 25.33 -6.64
N GLU A 368 -7.98 26.49 -7.25
CA GLU A 368 -6.65 26.84 -7.76
C GLU A 368 -5.70 27.23 -6.63
N ASP A 369 -6.19 27.89 -5.59
CA ASP A 369 -5.40 28.15 -4.37
C ASP A 369 -4.98 26.84 -3.69
N TYR A 370 -5.89 25.87 -3.58
CA TYR A 370 -5.56 24.56 -3.04
C TYR A 370 -4.59 23.79 -3.94
N LEU A 371 -4.76 23.82 -5.27
CA LEU A 371 -3.82 23.20 -6.19
C LEU A 371 -2.43 23.86 -6.13
N ARG A 372 -2.36 25.19 -6.00
CA ARG A 372 -1.11 25.92 -5.75
C ARG A 372 -0.49 25.55 -4.40
N TYR A 373 -1.29 25.27 -3.39
CA TYR A 373 -0.82 24.75 -2.11
C TYR A 373 -0.24 23.34 -2.26
N LEU A 374 -0.97 22.41 -2.88
CA LEU A 374 -0.49 21.04 -3.15
C LEU A 374 0.83 21.04 -3.94
N ALA A 375 0.98 21.93 -4.93
CA ALA A 375 2.21 22.11 -5.69
C ALA A 375 3.44 22.47 -4.83
N LYS A 376 3.24 23.06 -3.65
CA LYS A 376 4.33 23.38 -2.71
C LYS A 376 4.63 22.24 -1.74
N GLN A 377 3.68 21.33 -1.53
CA GLN A 377 3.72 20.27 -0.52
C GLN A 377 4.04 18.88 -1.06
N LEU A 378 3.93 18.67 -2.37
CA LEU A 378 4.19 17.40 -3.03
C LEU A 378 5.51 17.45 -3.80
N ASN A 379 6.08 16.29 -4.11
CA ASN A 379 7.33 16.21 -4.85
C ASN A 379 7.10 16.56 -6.35
N GLU A 380 8.11 17.14 -7.00
CA GLU A 380 8.01 17.67 -8.37
C GLU A 380 7.68 16.59 -9.41
N GLY A 381 8.28 15.39 -9.30
CA GLY A 381 7.99 14.27 -10.20
C GLY A 381 6.51 13.88 -10.17
N TYR A 382 5.94 13.85 -8.97
CA TYR A 382 4.53 13.58 -8.76
C TYR A 382 3.63 14.69 -9.30
N LEU A 383 4.06 15.95 -9.25
CA LEU A 383 3.32 17.06 -9.85
C LEU A 383 3.16 16.93 -11.36
N ALA A 384 4.17 16.37 -12.03
CA ALA A 384 4.16 16.09 -13.46
C ALA A 384 3.37 14.82 -13.83
N SER A 385 2.82 14.10 -12.84
CA SER A 385 2.12 12.84 -13.08
C SER A 385 0.72 13.06 -13.66
N ARG A 386 0.28 12.11 -14.50
CA ARG A 386 -1.09 12.07 -15.00
C ARG A 386 -2.13 11.89 -13.89
N ASP A 387 -1.73 11.23 -12.81
CA ASP A 387 -2.56 11.00 -11.65
C ASP A 387 -2.93 12.30 -10.93
N LEU A 388 -1.97 13.21 -10.69
CA LEU A 388 -2.28 14.53 -10.15
C LEU A 388 -3.10 15.38 -11.12
N GLN A 389 -2.83 15.29 -12.43
CA GLN A 389 -3.64 15.98 -13.44
C GLN A 389 -5.11 15.51 -13.39
N ASN A 390 -5.34 14.20 -13.29
CA ASN A 390 -6.69 13.63 -13.16
C ASN A 390 -7.37 14.12 -11.88
N TYR A 391 -6.64 14.13 -10.75
CA TYR A 391 -7.16 14.67 -9.49
C TYR A 391 -7.56 16.14 -9.63
N ALA A 392 -6.70 16.99 -10.20
CA ALA A 392 -6.96 18.42 -10.36
C ALA A 392 -8.21 18.67 -11.22
N ASN A 393 -8.38 17.90 -12.30
CA ASN A 393 -9.57 17.98 -13.15
C ASN A 393 -10.82 17.53 -12.40
N ALA A 394 -10.76 16.43 -11.66
CA ALA A 394 -11.89 15.95 -10.85
C ALA A 394 -12.26 16.95 -9.75
N LEU A 395 -11.27 17.51 -9.04
CA LEU A 395 -11.47 18.52 -8.01
C LEU A 395 -12.19 19.75 -8.56
N ARG A 396 -11.76 20.29 -9.70
CA ARG A 396 -12.41 21.46 -10.34
C ARG A 396 -13.89 21.22 -10.61
N ARG A 397 -14.22 20.01 -11.09
CA ARG A 397 -15.60 19.60 -11.39
C ARG A 397 -16.44 19.39 -10.13
N VAL A 398 -15.81 18.92 -9.05
CA VAL A 398 -16.47 18.84 -7.74
C VAL A 398 -16.76 20.24 -7.18
N VAL A 399 -15.77 21.14 -7.21
CA VAL A 399 -15.91 22.51 -6.69
C VAL A 399 -16.89 23.34 -7.51
N SER A 400 -16.96 23.15 -8.83
CA SER A 400 -17.95 23.82 -9.69
C SER A 400 -19.38 23.27 -9.53
N GLY A 401 -19.56 22.16 -8.80
CA GLY A 401 -20.84 21.47 -8.66
C GLY A 401 -21.24 20.62 -9.87
N GLU A 402 -20.35 20.42 -10.85
CA GLU A 402 -20.59 19.54 -12.00
C GLU A 402 -20.65 18.06 -11.58
N LEU A 403 -19.83 17.65 -10.61
CA LEU A 403 -19.82 16.31 -10.04
C LEU A 403 -20.01 16.33 -8.53
N THR A 404 -20.68 15.31 -8.00
CA THR A 404 -20.55 15.01 -6.58
C THR A 404 -19.19 14.36 -6.30
N PRO A 405 -18.65 14.43 -5.06
CA PRO A 405 -17.43 13.70 -4.71
C PRO A 405 -17.52 12.19 -5.00
N MET A 406 -18.70 11.59 -4.81
CA MET A 406 -18.95 10.18 -5.11
C MET A 406 -18.86 9.87 -6.61
N ASP A 407 -19.38 10.74 -7.46
CA ASP A 407 -19.28 10.57 -8.91
C ASP A 407 -17.85 10.82 -9.40
N ALA A 408 -17.14 11.76 -8.78
CA ALA A 408 -15.73 12.00 -9.06
C ALA A 408 -14.85 10.79 -8.69
N ILE A 409 -15.10 10.14 -7.54
CA ILE A 409 -14.43 8.87 -7.17
C ILE A 409 -14.60 7.81 -8.26
N LYS A 410 -15.81 7.64 -8.79
CA LYS A 410 -16.12 6.64 -9.81
C LYS A 410 -15.53 7.00 -11.18
N ALA A 411 -15.49 8.28 -11.50
CA ALA A 411 -14.99 8.80 -12.77
C ALA A 411 -13.45 8.88 -12.85
N MET A 412 -12.74 8.67 -11.74
CA MET A 412 -11.28 8.67 -11.76
C MET A 412 -10.77 7.58 -12.73
N PRO A 413 -9.97 7.95 -13.75
CA PRO A 413 -9.53 7.01 -14.77
C PRO A 413 -8.75 5.84 -14.15
N LYS A 414 -9.02 4.63 -14.63
CA LYS A 414 -8.20 3.43 -14.34
C LYS A 414 -7.53 2.98 -15.62
N LEU A 415 -6.28 2.52 -15.57
CA LEU A 415 -5.72 1.83 -16.74
C LEU A 415 -6.41 0.48 -16.83
N LYS A 416 -7.02 0.19 -17.97
CA LYS A 416 -7.52 -1.14 -18.29
C LYS A 416 -6.78 -1.63 -19.52
N ARG A 417 -6.50 -2.94 -19.55
CA ARG A 417 -6.18 -3.59 -20.83
C ARG A 417 -7.46 -3.58 -21.67
N VAL A 418 -7.43 -2.85 -22.77
CA VAL A 418 -8.45 -2.94 -23.81
C VAL A 418 -7.91 -3.90 -24.86
N GLY A 419 -8.43 -5.12 -24.86
CA GLY A 419 -8.09 -6.13 -25.87
C GLY A 419 -8.90 -5.90 -27.15
N GLY A 420 -8.22 -5.70 -28.28
CA GLY A 420 -8.76 -6.08 -29.58
C GLY A 420 -8.46 -7.56 -29.85
N SER A 421 -9.14 -8.15 -30.83
CA SER A 421 -8.99 -9.55 -31.25
C SER A 421 -7.59 -9.92 -31.79
N CYS A 422 -6.66 -8.96 -31.93
CA CYS A 422 -5.27 -9.23 -32.30
C CYS A 422 -4.38 -9.38 -31.05
N PRO A 423 -3.54 -10.42 -30.95
CA PRO A 423 -2.47 -10.54 -29.94
C PRO A 423 -1.50 -9.36 -29.92
N CYS A 424 -1.38 -8.65 -31.04
CA CYS A 424 -0.58 -7.45 -31.25
C CYS A 424 -1.23 -6.14 -30.74
N SER A 425 -2.55 -6.15 -30.48
CA SER A 425 -3.33 -4.96 -30.13
C SER A 425 -3.37 -4.67 -28.62
N LYS A 426 -2.48 -5.29 -27.84
CA LYS A 426 -2.40 -5.17 -26.38
C LYS A 426 -1.82 -3.81 -25.96
N GLY A 427 -2.53 -2.73 -26.27
CA GLY A 427 -2.26 -1.41 -25.71
C GLY A 427 -2.98 -1.24 -24.37
N VAL A 428 -2.30 -0.68 -23.37
CA VAL A 428 -2.98 -0.23 -22.15
C VAL A 428 -3.55 1.16 -22.42
N ARG A 429 -4.82 1.40 -22.09
CA ARG A 429 -5.44 2.72 -22.19
C ARG A 429 -6.14 3.07 -20.88
N TRP A 430 -6.21 4.37 -20.61
CA TRP A 430 -7.05 4.88 -19.55
C TRP A 430 -8.51 4.73 -19.98
N VAL A 431 -9.31 4.07 -19.16
CA VAL A 431 -10.74 3.84 -19.39
C VAL A 431 -11.50 4.42 -18.20
N MET A 432 -12.62 5.08 -18.46
CA MET A 432 -13.60 5.44 -17.43
C MET A 432 -14.61 4.30 -17.28
N ASP A 433 -15.05 3.98 -16.06
CA ASP A 433 -16.14 3.02 -15.87
C ASP A 433 -17.44 3.66 -16.38
N ASP A 434 -17.90 3.27 -17.57
CA ASP A 434 -19.20 3.64 -18.12
C ASP A 434 -20.31 2.88 -17.37
N SER A 435 -20.58 3.28 -16.13
CA SER A 435 -21.85 2.97 -15.47
C SER A 435 -22.66 4.25 -15.35
N ALA A 436 -23.13 4.77 -16.48
CA ALA A 436 -24.27 5.68 -16.50
C ALA A 436 -25.55 4.85 -16.28
N PRO A 437 -26.52 5.31 -15.47
CA PRO A 437 -27.81 4.64 -15.38
C PRO A 437 -28.48 4.70 -16.76
N ASP A 438 -28.95 3.55 -17.25
CA ASP A 438 -29.78 3.44 -18.45
C ASP A 438 -30.89 4.48 -18.40
N ARG A 439 -30.76 5.54 -19.21
CA ARG A 439 -31.92 6.36 -19.56
C ARG A 439 -32.75 5.52 -20.50
N ALA A 440 -33.80 4.91 -19.95
CA ALA A 440 -34.87 4.30 -20.71
C ALA A 440 -35.32 5.25 -21.82
N VAL A 441 -34.98 4.92 -23.06
CA VAL A 441 -35.55 5.56 -24.24
C VAL A 441 -37.00 5.08 -24.32
N SER A 442 -37.93 5.94 -23.92
CA SER A 442 -39.35 5.73 -24.14
C SER A 442 -39.64 5.82 -25.64
N SER A 443 -39.77 4.67 -26.28
CA SER A 443 -40.45 4.56 -27.57
C SER A 443 -41.97 4.74 -27.34
N THR A 444 -42.48 5.92 -27.64
CA THR A 444 -43.90 6.11 -27.99
C THR A 444 -43.95 6.84 -29.31
N GLY A 445 -44.42 6.13 -30.33
CA GLY A 445 -44.60 6.67 -31.68
C GLY A 445 -45.88 7.49 -31.80
N ALA A 446 -45.79 8.52 -32.64
CA ALA A 446 -46.71 8.92 -33.71
C ALA A 446 -46.06 10.09 -34.43
#